data_AF-D7KU27-F1
#
_entry.id   AF-D7KU27-F1
#
_cell.length_a   1.000
_cell.length_b   1.000
_cell.length_c   1.000
_cell.angle_alpha   90.00
_cell.angle_beta   90.00
_cell.angle_gamma   90.00
#
_symmetry.space_group_name_H-M   'P 1'
#
loop_
_entity.id
_entity.type
_entity.pdbx_description
1 polymer ?
#
loop_
_entity_poly.entity_id
_entity_poly.type
_entity_poly.pdbx_seq_one_letter_code
_entity_poly.pdbx_strand_id
1 'polypeptide(L)'
;MTPPPPEFEDYDDGEEEKDYEPKNKGGLSQRKKARHKGPLDRFITSPPPNLLNARKERKGIFGACDKELREKTCRGIARFFYDFGLAFNAATLDSFKEMLELVGQYGPGLKPPTMHELRVLLLKKEVDGTKSQIVEYKKEWASKGCSLMSDGWRDSVVQKDLVNFLVNSPKGSVFVRSLDVSEVVKDANLFFDLLDKMVDEVGEENVVQVVTDNASNYVKAGGRNLHRPAITRFATSFITLAQFHRLKDNLRKMVHYDEWNASKWPKEA
;
A
#
# COMPACT_ATOMS: atom_id res chain seq x y z
N MET A 1 -41.47 19.45 -0.72
CA MET A 1 -41.41 18.30 0.21
C MET A 1 -40.03 17.69 0.05
N THR A 2 -39.16 17.90 1.03
CA THR A 2 -37.80 17.33 1.09
C THR A 2 -37.88 15.87 1.52
N PRO A 3 -37.09 14.95 0.93
CA PRO A 3 -37.04 13.57 1.41
C PRO A 3 -36.38 13.51 2.80
N PRO A 4 -36.71 12.51 3.63
CA PRO A 4 -36.08 12.33 4.93
C PRO A 4 -34.60 11.94 4.77
N PRO A 5 -33.75 12.19 5.79
CA PRO A 5 -32.36 11.73 5.79
C PRO A 5 -32.32 10.19 5.80
N PRO A 6 -31.27 9.56 5.25
CA PRO A 6 -31.08 8.11 5.36
C PRO A 6 -30.94 7.73 6.84
N GLU A 7 -31.71 6.74 7.28
CA GLU A 7 -31.51 6.07 8.56
C GLU A 7 -30.15 5.36 8.52
N PHE A 8 -29.26 5.71 9.46
CA PHE A 8 -28.03 4.96 9.69
C PHE A 8 -28.43 3.60 10.27
N GLU A 9 -28.23 2.53 9.50
CA GLU A 9 -28.19 1.19 10.06
C GLU A 9 -26.92 1.08 10.92
N ASP A 10 -27.11 0.96 12.23
CA ASP A 10 -26.05 0.64 13.19
C ASP A 10 -25.48 -0.74 12.83
N TYR A 11 -24.30 -0.76 12.21
CA TYR A 11 -23.50 -1.97 12.12
C TYR A 11 -22.90 -2.26 13.51
N ASP A 12 -23.59 -3.12 14.25
CA ASP A 12 -23.14 -3.77 15.48
C ASP A 12 -21.97 -4.73 15.15
N ASP A 13 -20.74 -4.21 15.13
CA ASP A 13 -19.54 -5.04 15.15
C ASP A 13 -19.23 -5.41 16.59
N GLY A 14 -19.83 -6.54 17.01
CA GLY A 14 -19.69 -7.10 18.34
C GLY A 14 -18.27 -7.59 18.62
N GLU A 15 -17.38 -6.70 19.05
CA GLU A 15 -16.28 -7.08 19.94
C GLU A 15 -16.67 -6.80 21.40
N GLU A 16 -17.00 -7.87 22.12
CA GLU A 16 -17.34 -7.85 23.55
C GLU A 16 -16.17 -7.30 24.40
N GLU A 17 -16.15 -5.99 24.66
CA GLU A 17 -15.37 -5.41 25.75
C GLU A 17 -16.18 -5.52 27.06
N LYS A 18 -15.98 -6.62 27.81
CA LYS A 18 -16.64 -6.84 29.10
C LYS A 18 -16.02 -5.98 30.22
N ASP A 19 -16.47 -4.74 30.34
CA ASP A 19 -16.31 -3.92 31.55
C ASP A 19 -17.53 -4.08 32.47
N TYR A 20 -17.32 -4.72 33.62
CA TYR A 20 -18.34 -4.97 34.63
C TYR A 20 -18.20 -3.94 35.76
N GLU A 21 -19.11 -2.96 35.83
CA GLU A 21 -19.30 -2.11 37.03
C GLU A 21 -20.17 -2.82 38.11
N PRO A 22 -19.95 -2.54 39.40
CA PRO A 22 -20.44 -3.39 40.48
C PRO A 22 -21.85 -3.01 40.95
N LYS A 23 -22.77 -3.98 40.96
CA LYS A 23 -24.03 -3.89 41.73
C LYS A 23 -23.79 -4.36 43.16
N ASN A 24 -24.00 -3.44 44.10
CA ASN A 24 -23.89 -3.66 45.54
C ASN A 24 -25.16 -4.36 46.07
N LYS A 25 -25.10 -5.65 46.44
CA LYS A 25 -26.06 -6.31 47.36
C LYS A 25 -25.33 -7.42 48.14
N GLY A 26 -25.45 -7.36 49.46
CA GLY A 26 -24.63 -8.11 50.43
C GLY A 26 -24.79 -9.63 50.44
N GLY A 27 -23.80 -10.30 51.03
CA GLY A 27 -23.87 -11.71 51.42
C GLY A 27 -22.56 -12.50 51.25
N LEU A 28 -21.84 -12.67 52.37
CA LEU A 28 -20.91 -13.76 52.72
C LEU A 28 -19.67 -14.04 51.81
N SER A 29 -18.50 -13.79 52.42
CA SER A 29 -17.14 -14.13 51.98
C SER A 29 -16.98 -15.53 51.37
N GLN A 30 -16.48 -15.60 50.14
CA GLN A 30 -15.74 -16.77 49.62
C GLN A 30 -14.27 -16.41 49.38
N ARG A 31 -13.37 -17.01 50.16
CA ARG A 31 -11.91 -16.92 49.99
C ARG A 31 -11.52 -17.49 48.62
N LYS A 32 -10.96 -16.67 47.72
CA LYS A 32 -10.30 -17.13 46.49
C LYS A 32 -9.16 -18.09 46.86
N LYS A 33 -9.18 -19.31 46.30
CA LYS A 33 -8.10 -20.31 46.46
C LYS A 33 -6.76 -19.72 45.98
N ALA A 34 -5.71 -19.91 46.77
CA ALA A 34 -4.36 -19.49 46.41
C ALA A 34 -3.88 -20.25 45.16
N ARG A 35 -3.28 -19.52 44.22
CA ARG A 35 -2.64 -20.10 43.03
C ARG A 35 -1.54 -21.08 43.47
N HIS A 36 -1.59 -22.31 42.98
CA HIS A 36 -0.57 -23.32 43.27
C HIS A 36 0.77 -22.85 42.70
N LYS A 37 1.73 -22.59 43.58
CA LYS A 37 3.10 -22.20 43.22
C LYS A 37 3.88 -23.43 42.81
N GLY A 38 4.54 -23.38 41.65
CA GLY A 38 5.32 -24.48 41.12
C GLY A 38 6.65 -24.67 41.86
N PRO A 39 7.36 -25.79 41.64
CA PRO A 39 8.64 -26.09 42.31
C PRO A 39 9.72 -25.01 42.10
N LEU A 40 9.67 -24.31 40.95
CA LEU A 40 10.57 -23.21 40.60
C LEU A 40 10.30 -21.91 41.39
N ASP A 41 9.08 -21.69 41.89
CA ASP A 41 8.71 -20.47 42.62
C ASP A 41 9.39 -20.36 43.99
N ARG A 42 10.01 -21.46 44.47
CA ARG A 42 10.80 -21.50 45.71
C ARG A 42 12.13 -20.76 45.60
N PHE A 43 12.62 -20.56 44.37
CA PHE A 43 13.90 -19.91 44.09
C PHE A 43 13.73 -18.45 43.64
N ILE A 44 12.49 -17.95 43.54
CA ILE A 44 12.20 -16.57 43.18
C ILE A 44 12.04 -15.74 44.46
N THR A 45 13.04 -14.92 44.77
CA THR A 45 12.93 -13.92 45.84
C THR A 45 12.18 -12.69 45.31
N SER A 46 11.16 -12.25 46.07
CA SER A 46 10.50 -10.98 45.77
C SER A 46 11.43 -9.83 46.16
N PRO A 47 11.59 -8.79 45.33
CA PRO A 47 12.45 -7.66 45.68
C PRO A 47 11.92 -6.95 46.94
N PRO A 48 12.81 -6.32 47.75
CA PRO A 48 12.44 -5.69 49.01
C PRO A 48 11.30 -4.67 48.85
N PRO A 49 10.40 -4.53 49.85
CA PRO A 49 9.18 -3.71 49.77
C PRO A 49 9.40 -2.27 49.28
N ASN A 50 10.56 -1.69 49.63
CA ASN A 50 10.94 -0.33 49.23
C ASN A 50 11.05 -0.15 47.70
N LEU A 51 11.46 -1.19 46.97
CA LEU A 51 11.54 -1.18 45.49
C LEU A 51 10.16 -1.37 44.83
N LEU A 52 9.24 -2.08 45.48
CA LEU A 52 7.87 -2.25 45.01
C LEU A 52 7.04 -0.98 45.18
N ASN A 53 7.27 -0.24 46.27
CA ASN A 53 6.62 1.04 46.53
C ASN A 53 7.08 2.13 45.55
N ALA A 54 8.38 2.20 45.25
CA ALA A 54 8.91 3.13 44.23
C ALA A 54 8.38 2.88 42.80
N ARG A 55 7.92 1.66 42.50
CA ARG A 55 7.28 1.31 41.21
C ARG A 55 5.77 1.61 41.21
N LYS A 56 5.10 1.50 42.36
CA LYS A 56 3.69 1.88 42.52
C LYS A 56 3.50 3.39 42.59
N GLU A 57 4.37 4.12 43.28
CA GLU A 57 4.32 5.58 43.39
C GLU A 57 4.61 6.26 42.04
N ARG A 58 5.55 5.72 41.24
CA ARG A 58 5.75 6.16 39.84
C ARG A 58 4.52 5.96 38.97
N LYS A 59 3.74 4.89 39.17
CA LYS A 59 2.47 4.68 38.45
C LYS A 59 1.33 5.55 38.96
N GLY A 60 1.32 5.95 40.23
CA GLY A 60 0.23 6.73 40.84
C GLY A 60 0.24 8.21 40.47
N ILE A 61 1.42 8.83 40.37
CA ILE A 61 1.54 10.27 40.07
C ILE A 61 1.57 10.51 38.55
N PHE A 62 2.24 9.66 37.79
CA PHE A 62 2.26 9.76 36.33
C PHE A 62 1.03 9.13 35.68
N GLY A 63 0.46 8.04 36.21
CA GLY A 63 -0.62 7.29 35.52
C GLY A 63 -1.97 8.00 35.42
N ALA A 64 -2.31 8.90 36.36
CA ALA A 64 -3.54 9.69 36.27
C ALA A 64 -3.37 10.89 35.34
N CYS A 65 -2.25 11.62 35.46
CA CYS A 65 -1.90 12.74 34.58
C CYS A 65 -1.67 12.26 33.13
N ASP A 66 -1.10 11.07 32.94
CA ASP A 66 -0.88 10.43 31.64
C ASP A 66 -2.21 10.02 30.99
N LYS A 67 -3.20 9.53 31.76
CA LYS A 67 -4.53 9.20 31.23
C LYS A 67 -5.29 10.45 30.75
N GLU A 68 -5.29 11.52 31.54
CA GLU A 68 -5.95 12.78 31.16
C GLU A 68 -5.24 13.44 29.97
N LEU A 69 -3.91 13.47 29.98
CA LEU A 69 -3.11 14.01 28.88
C LEU A 69 -3.30 13.20 27.60
N ARG A 70 -3.34 11.87 27.70
CA ARG A 70 -3.66 10.99 26.58
C ARG A 70 -5.06 11.27 26.04
N GLU A 71 -6.07 11.34 26.91
CA GLU A 71 -7.44 11.63 26.48
C GLU A 71 -7.53 12.96 25.73
N LYS A 72 -6.91 14.01 26.26
CA LYS A 72 -6.87 15.34 25.62
C LYS A 72 -6.16 15.29 24.27
N THR A 73 -5.04 14.57 24.18
CA THR A 73 -4.26 14.41 22.94
C THR A 73 -5.06 13.64 21.90
N CYS A 74 -5.63 12.48 22.26
CA CYS A 74 -6.48 11.68 21.38
C CYS A 74 -7.71 12.46 20.89
N ARG A 75 -8.33 13.27 21.75
CA ARG A 75 -9.45 14.14 21.36
C ARG A 75 -9.03 15.21 20.34
N GLY A 76 -7.82 15.75 20.46
CA GLY A 76 -7.26 16.67 19.47
C GLY A 76 -7.02 16.01 18.11
N ILE A 77 -6.44 14.81 18.11
CA ILE A 77 -6.24 14.00 16.91
C ILE A 77 -7.58 13.66 16.25
N ALA A 78 -8.57 13.22 17.03
CA ALA A 78 -9.90 12.88 16.51
C ALA A 78 -10.58 14.07 15.84
N ARG A 79 -10.50 15.26 16.44
CA ARG A 79 -11.01 16.51 15.83
C ARG A 79 -10.35 16.79 14.48
N PHE A 80 -9.03 16.62 14.36
CA PHE A 80 -8.34 16.79 13.08
C PHE A 80 -8.86 15.81 12.00
N PHE A 81 -9.14 14.56 12.37
CA PHE A 81 -9.77 13.60 11.45
C PHE A 81 -11.14 14.06 11.00
N TYR A 82 -11.98 14.56 11.92
CA TYR A 82 -13.34 15.01 11.60
C TYR A 82 -13.35 16.28 10.75
N ASP A 83 -12.52 17.26 11.10
CA ASP A 83 -12.46 18.56 10.41
C ASP A 83 -12.06 18.41 8.93
N PHE A 84 -11.14 17.48 8.64
CA PHE A 84 -10.67 17.23 7.27
C PHE A 84 -11.44 16.11 6.56
N GLY A 85 -12.28 15.36 7.28
CA GLY A 85 -12.98 14.18 6.73
C GLY A 85 -12.04 13.02 6.41
N LEU A 86 -11.00 12.81 7.23
CA LEU A 86 -10.09 11.67 7.07
C LEU A 86 -10.81 10.37 7.40
N ALA A 87 -10.66 9.38 6.53
CA ALA A 87 -11.11 8.02 6.81
C ALA A 87 -10.34 7.44 8.02
N PHE A 88 -11.06 6.72 8.91
CA PHE A 88 -10.47 6.24 10.17
C PHE A 88 -9.36 5.20 9.96
N ASN A 89 -9.35 4.51 8.81
CA ASN A 89 -8.24 3.64 8.41
C ASN A 89 -6.90 4.39 8.30
N ALA A 90 -6.88 5.73 8.14
CA ALA A 90 -5.64 6.48 8.16
C ALA A 90 -4.87 6.33 9.48
N ALA A 91 -5.55 6.03 10.59
CA ALA A 91 -4.91 5.78 11.88
C ALA A 91 -4.15 4.44 11.94
N THR A 92 -4.38 3.51 11.01
CA THR A 92 -3.68 2.22 10.96
C THR A 92 -2.39 2.29 10.15
N LEU A 93 -2.21 3.34 9.34
CA LEU A 93 -1.01 3.57 8.53
C LEU A 93 0.23 3.69 9.41
N ASP A 94 1.32 3.06 8.98
CA ASP A 94 2.58 3.11 9.73
C ASP A 94 3.18 4.52 9.76
N SER A 95 2.98 5.30 8.69
CA SER A 95 3.37 6.72 8.65
C SER A 95 2.64 7.57 9.69
N PHE A 96 1.40 7.22 10.06
CA PHE A 96 0.67 7.91 11.13
C PHE A 96 1.27 7.61 12.50
N LYS A 97 1.63 6.34 12.75
CA LYS A 97 2.30 5.93 14.00
C LYS A 97 3.68 6.57 14.12
N GLU A 98 4.45 6.54 13.04
CA GLU A 98 5.77 7.17 12.96
C GLU A 98 5.69 8.68 13.18
N MET A 99 4.71 9.37 12.58
CA MET A 99 4.48 10.79 12.82
C MET A 99 4.28 11.09 14.32
N LEU A 100 3.40 10.34 15.00
CA LEU A 100 3.15 10.55 16.43
C LEU A 100 4.40 10.27 17.28
N GLU A 101 5.16 9.25 16.93
CA GLU A 101 6.43 8.94 17.58
C GLU A 101 7.44 10.09 17.42
N LEU A 102 7.65 10.58 16.19
CA LEU A 102 8.57 11.68 15.89
C LEU A 102 8.15 12.99 16.58
N VAL A 103 6.84 13.29 16.63
CA VAL A 103 6.30 14.43 17.37
C VAL A 103 6.60 14.28 18.87
N GLY A 104 6.41 13.07 19.42
CA GLY A 104 6.73 12.76 20.81
C GLY A 104 8.23 12.88 21.13
N GLN A 105 9.09 12.40 20.23
CA GLN A 105 10.55 12.48 20.34
C GLN A 105 11.07 13.92 20.26
N TYR A 106 10.47 14.77 19.41
CA TYR A 106 10.80 16.19 19.35
C TYR A 106 10.44 16.90 20.65
N GLY A 107 9.27 16.56 21.22
CA GLY A 107 8.79 17.10 22.48
C GLY A 107 8.13 18.49 22.38
N PRO A 108 7.92 19.17 23.53
CA PRO A 108 7.26 20.48 23.55
C PRO A 108 8.01 21.52 22.72
N GLY A 109 7.27 22.27 21.87
CA GLY A 109 7.82 23.35 21.07
C GLY A 109 7.93 23.06 19.57
N LEU A 110 7.53 21.87 19.11
CA LEU A 110 7.36 21.62 17.69
C LEU A 110 6.32 22.58 17.12
N LYS A 111 6.73 23.38 16.14
CA LYS A 111 5.79 24.13 15.32
C LYS A 111 5.33 23.21 14.19
N PRO A 112 4.02 22.96 14.03
CA PRO A 112 3.52 22.19 12.91
C PRO A 112 3.99 22.78 11.58
N PRO A 113 4.26 21.94 10.56
CA PRO A 113 4.66 22.44 9.26
C PRO A 113 3.54 23.27 8.64
N THR A 114 3.90 24.38 8.00
CA THR A 114 2.96 25.21 7.26
C THR A 114 2.51 24.52 5.96
N MET A 115 1.38 24.95 5.41
CA MET A 115 0.91 24.44 4.10
C MET A 115 1.96 24.63 2.99
N HIS A 116 2.70 25.74 3.02
CA HIS A 116 3.76 25.99 2.06
C HIS A 116 4.93 25.01 2.20
N GLU A 117 5.36 24.74 3.43
CA GLU A 117 6.43 23.76 3.72
C GLU A 117 6.02 22.35 3.28
N LEU A 118 4.79 21.93 3.58
CA LEU A 118 4.25 20.63 3.15
C LEU A 118 4.23 20.52 1.62
N ARG A 119 3.62 21.49 0.94
CA ARG A 119 3.40 21.45 -0.52
C ARG A 119 4.68 21.52 -1.33
N VAL A 120 5.69 22.25 -0.86
CA VAL A 120 6.88 22.56 -1.67
C VAL A 120 8.13 21.88 -1.13
N LEU A 121 8.50 22.17 0.11
CA LEU A 121 9.81 21.76 0.64
C LEU A 121 9.83 20.28 1.04
N LEU A 122 8.86 19.86 1.85
CA LEU A 122 8.79 18.49 2.35
C LEU A 122 8.39 17.52 1.24
N LEU A 123 7.38 17.87 0.42
CA LEU A 123 7.03 17.05 -0.74
C LEU A 123 8.22 16.87 -1.71
N LYS A 124 9.00 17.91 -1.96
CA LYS A 124 10.19 17.79 -2.81
C LYS A 124 11.22 16.84 -2.20
N LYS A 125 11.45 16.91 -0.89
CA LYS A 125 12.35 15.97 -0.18
C LYS A 125 11.87 14.52 -0.31
N GLU A 126 10.58 14.26 -0.15
CA GLU A 126 10.02 12.90 -0.33
C GLU A 126 10.18 12.39 -1.77
N VAL A 127 9.95 13.27 -2.76
CA VAL A 127 10.16 12.95 -4.18
C VAL A 127 11.64 12.64 -4.47
N ASP A 128 12.56 13.44 -3.93
CA ASP A 128 13.99 13.23 -4.12
C ASP A 128 14.50 11.97 -3.38
N GLY A 129 13.94 11.66 -2.21
CA GLY A 129 14.16 10.40 -1.49
C GLY A 129 13.70 9.19 -2.30
N THR A 130 12.48 9.25 -2.85
CA THR A 130 11.93 8.19 -3.73
C THR A 130 12.79 8.01 -4.98
N LYS A 131 13.22 9.10 -5.63
CA LYS A 131 14.14 9.04 -6.79
C LYS A 131 15.46 8.38 -6.45
N SER A 132 15.99 8.62 -5.25
CA SER A 132 17.24 8.00 -4.79
C SER A 132 17.10 6.49 -4.64
N GLN A 133 15.95 6.00 -4.17
CA GLN A 133 15.65 4.57 -4.10
C GLN A 133 15.57 3.93 -5.51
N ILE A 134 14.99 4.65 -6.49
CA ILE A 134 14.85 4.17 -7.88
C ILE A 134 16.22 3.93 -8.54
N VAL A 135 17.29 4.62 -8.13
CA VAL A 135 18.64 4.40 -8.67
C VAL A 135 19.07 2.94 -8.53
N GLU A 136 18.74 2.29 -7.42
CA GLU A 136 19.06 0.88 -7.24
C GLU A 136 18.24 -0.05 -8.13
N TYR A 137 16.97 0.29 -8.40
CA TYR A 137 16.14 -0.44 -9.36
C TYR A 137 16.74 -0.33 -10.77
N LYS A 138 17.17 0.86 -11.19
CA LYS A 138 17.82 1.08 -12.49
C LYS A 138 19.10 0.25 -12.67
N LYS A 139 19.92 0.10 -11.61
CA LYS A 139 21.09 -0.79 -11.63
C LYS A 139 20.69 -2.25 -11.89
N GLU A 140 19.56 -2.68 -11.33
CA GLU A 140 19.04 -4.02 -11.58
C GLU A 140 18.49 -4.16 -13.00
N TRP A 141 17.79 -3.15 -13.51
CA TRP A 141 17.30 -3.13 -14.89
C TRP A 141 18.46 -3.30 -15.88
N ALA A 142 19.60 -2.64 -15.65
CA ALA A 142 20.81 -2.82 -16.46
C ALA A 142 21.47 -4.19 -16.33
N SER A 143 21.29 -4.87 -15.21
CA SER A 143 21.93 -6.16 -14.93
C SER A 143 21.08 -7.35 -15.41
N LYS A 144 19.76 -7.30 -15.24
CA LYS A 144 18.84 -8.41 -15.48
C LYS A 144 17.77 -8.12 -16.53
N GLY A 145 17.66 -6.86 -16.95
CA GLY A 145 16.55 -6.37 -17.73
C GLY A 145 15.29 -6.09 -16.88
N CYS A 146 14.31 -5.45 -17.51
CA CYS A 146 13.00 -5.14 -16.95
C CYS A 146 11.89 -5.29 -17.99
N SER A 147 10.64 -5.39 -17.52
CA SER A 147 9.43 -5.37 -18.36
C SER A 147 8.75 -4.02 -18.22
N LEU A 148 8.53 -3.32 -19.33
CA LEU A 148 7.68 -2.14 -19.37
C LEU A 148 6.23 -2.59 -19.39
N MET A 149 5.39 -2.06 -18.52
CA MET A 149 3.96 -2.37 -18.43
C MET A 149 3.17 -1.10 -18.67
N SER A 150 2.18 -1.17 -19.55
CA SER A 150 1.29 -0.06 -19.87
C SER A 150 -0.16 -0.50 -19.73
N ASP A 151 -0.96 0.31 -19.04
CA ASP A 151 -2.39 0.08 -18.87
C ASP A 151 -3.16 1.37 -19.14
N GLY A 152 -4.17 1.29 -20.00
CA GLY A 152 -5.02 2.42 -20.35
C GLY A 152 -6.39 2.28 -19.72
N TRP A 153 -6.82 3.26 -18.92
CA TRP A 153 -8.15 3.24 -18.33
C TRP A 153 -8.90 4.55 -18.53
N ARG A 154 -10.23 4.46 -18.60
CA ARG A 154 -11.13 5.59 -18.71
C ARG A 154 -11.88 5.79 -17.40
N ASP A 155 -11.73 6.97 -16.83
CA ASP A 155 -12.61 7.46 -15.77
C ASP A 155 -13.83 8.13 -16.42
N SER A 156 -14.98 7.45 -16.34
CA SER A 156 -16.24 7.96 -16.87
C SER A 156 -16.84 9.09 -16.02
N VAL A 157 -16.44 9.24 -14.76
CA VAL A 157 -16.97 10.28 -13.87
C VAL A 157 -16.30 11.61 -14.17
N VAL A 158 -14.97 11.63 -14.20
CA VAL A 158 -14.21 12.85 -14.52
C VAL A 158 -13.95 13.02 -16.01
N GLN A 159 -14.43 12.10 -16.84
CA GLN A 159 -14.23 12.07 -18.31
C GLN A 159 -12.75 12.16 -18.69
N LYS A 160 -11.91 11.44 -17.94
CA LYS A 160 -10.47 11.38 -18.19
C LYS A 160 -10.05 10.04 -18.73
N ASP A 161 -9.10 10.07 -19.65
CA ASP A 161 -8.45 8.89 -20.18
C ASP A 161 -6.98 8.92 -19.79
N LEU A 162 -6.57 7.94 -19.00
CA LEU A 162 -5.25 7.88 -18.40
C LEU A 162 -4.50 6.66 -18.90
N VAL A 163 -3.22 6.85 -19.19
CA VAL A 163 -2.29 5.77 -19.53
C VAL A 163 -1.20 5.70 -18.46
N ASN A 164 -1.16 4.58 -17.76
CA ASN A 164 -0.20 4.34 -16.69
C ASN A 164 0.99 3.53 -17.21
N PHE A 165 2.20 3.93 -16.83
CA PHE A 165 3.42 3.21 -17.13
C PHE A 165 4.11 2.75 -15.86
N LEU A 166 4.41 1.44 -15.81
CA LEU A 166 5.13 0.81 -14.73
C LEU A 166 6.30 0.03 -15.32
N VAL A 167 7.40 -0.06 -14.58
CA VAL A 167 8.54 -0.91 -14.94
C VAL A 167 8.67 -1.98 -13.88
N ASN A 168 8.60 -3.24 -14.31
CA ASN A 168 8.73 -4.38 -13.43
C ASN A 168 10.09 -5.07 -13.59
N SER A 169 10.68 -5.44 -12.46
CA SER A 169 11.96 -6.15 -12.37
C SER A 169 11.91 -7.16 -11.21
N PRO A 170 12.87 -8.09 -11.09
CA PRO A 170 12.88 -9.03 -9.96
C PRO A 170 12.97 -8.38 -8.57
N LYS A 171 13.49 -7.15 -8.47
CA LYS A 171 13.47 -6.33 -7.24
C LYS A 171 12.12 -5.66 -6.96
N GLY A 172 11.21 -5.65 -7.93
CA GLY A 172 9.86 -5.14 -7.79
C GLY A 172 9.45 -4.21 -8.92
N SER A 173 8.25 -3.64 -8.75
CA SER A 173 7.62 -2.72 -9.70
C SER A 173 7.82 -1.27 -9.30
N VAL A 174 8.12 -0.41 -10.28
CA VAL A 174 8.24 1.03 -10.12
C VAL A 174 7.21 1.71 -11.00
N PHE A 175 6.36 2.55 -10.41
CA PHE A 175 5.50 3.44 -11.17
C PHE A 175 6.36 4.55 -11.79
N VAL A 176 6.32 4.69 -13.11
CA VAL A 176 7.12 5.68 -13.83
C VAL A 176 6.34 6.97 -14.02
N ARG A 177 5.14 6.88 -14.58
CA ARG A 177 4.24 8.02 -14.80
C ARG A 177 2.83 7.59 -15.20
N SER A 178 1.90 8.53 -15.12
CA SER A 178 0.58 8.47 -15.73
C SER A 178 0.42 9.64 -16.69
N LEU A 179 -0.16 9.42 -17.86
CA LEU A 179 -0.39 10.43 -18.89
C LEU A 179 -1.88 10.63 -19.13
N ASP A 180 -2.31 11.88 -19.14
CA ASP A 180 -3.66 12.27 -19.55
C ASP A 180 -3.73 12.39 -21.08
N VAL A 181 -4.53 11.52 -21.70
CA VAL A 181 -4.73 11.43 -23.15
C VAL A 181 -6.18 11.73 -23.55
N SER A 182 -6.93 12.41 -22.68
CA SER A 182 -8.36 12.70 -22.88
C SER A 182 -8.63 13.54 -24.13
N GLU A 183 -7.73 14.48 -24.45
CA GLU A 183 -7.88 15.40 -25.59
C GLU A 183 -7.31 14.87 -26.90
N VAL A 184 -6.71 13.67 -26.90
CA VAL A 184 -6.00 13.12 -28.05
C VAL A 184 -6.77 11.95 -28.65
N VAL A 185 -6.73 11.84 -29.98
CA VAL A 185 -7.25 10.65 -30.67
C VAL A 185 -6.39 9.46 -30.28
N LYS A 186 -7.01 8.50 -29.60
CA LYS A 186 -6.36 7.28 -29.10
C LYS A 186 -6.26 6.23 -30.19
N ASP A 187 -5.44 6.51 -31.19
CA ASP A 187 -5.13 5.56 -32.24
C ASP A 187 -3.87 4.74 -31.90
N ALA A 188 -3.58 3.74 -32.73
CA ALA A 188 -2.40 2.93 -32.56
C ALA A 188 -1.08 3.70 -32.76
N ASN A 189 -1.09 4.89 -33.39
CA ASN A 189 0.12 5.70 -33.59
C ASN A 189 0.50 6.35 -32.28
N LEU A 190 -0.48 6.98 -31.60
CA LEU A 190 -0.26 7.59 -30.30
C LEU A 190 0.30 6.57 -29.30
N PHE A 191 -0.33 5.41 -29.18
CA PHE A 191 0.16 4.39 -28.23
C PHE A 191 1.55 3.86 -28.60
N PHE A 192 1.85 3.70 -29.89
CA PHE A 192 3.20 3.34 -30.33
C PHE A 192 4.21 4.40 -29.90
N ASP A 193 3.97 5.67 -30.20
CA ASP A 193 4.88 6.78 -29.86
C ASP A 193 5.06 6.93 -28.34
N LEU A 194 4.00 6.69 -27.57
CA LEU A 194 4.07 6.70 -26.11
C LEU A 194 4.94 5.55 -25.58
N LEU A 195 4.72 4.32 -26.07
CA LEU A 195 5.52 3.16 -25.67
C LEU A 195 6.98 3.33 -26.07
N ASP A 196 7.23 3.82 -27.29
CA ASP A 196 8.56 4.05 -27.84
C ASP A 196 9.36 5.06 -27.00
N LYS A 197 8.76 6.21 -26.67
CA LYS A 197 9.35 7.19 -25.75
C LYS A 197 9.64 6.61 -24.37
N MET A 198 8.75 5.76 -23.86
CA MET A 198 8.94 5.14 -22.55
C MET A 198 10.05 4.09 -22.56
N VAL A 199 10.23 3.37 -23.66
CA VAL A 199 11.37 2.48 -23.86
C VAL A 199 12.67 3.28 -23.90
N ASP A 200 12.72 4.39 -24.66
CA ASP A 200 13.88 5.28 -24.72
C ASP A 200 14.24 5.84 -23.32
N GLU A 201 13.24 6.25 -22.52
CA GLU A 201 13.47 6.76 -21.17
C GLU A 201 13.99 5.70 -20.18
N VAL A 202 13.58 4.44 -20.33
CA VAL A 202 14.04 3.32 -19.50
C VAL A 202 15.42 2.81 -19.98
N GLY A 203 15.74 3.04 -21.25
CA GLY A 203 16.90 2.51 -21.94
C GLY A 203 16.55 1.19 -22.62
N GLU A 204 16.60 1.18 -23.95
CA GLU A 204 16.28 0.03 -24.80
C GLU A 204 17.03 -1.25 -24.38
N GLU A 205 18.30 -1.10 -24.01
CA GLU A 205 19.16 -2.21 -23.59
C GLU A 205 18.69 -2.89 -22.29
N ASN A 206 17.86 -2.19 -21.52
CA ASN A 206 17.30 -2.64 -20.26
C ASN A 206 15.91 -3.29 -20.45
N VAL A 207 15.20 -2.99 -21.54
CA VAL A 207 13.83 -3.47 -21.76
C VAL A 207 13.84 -4.84 -22.45
N VAL A 208 13.33 -5.86 -21.76
CA VAL A 208 13.23 -7.23 -22.30
C VAL A 208 11.91 -7.45 -23.03
N GLN A 209 10.84 -6.83 -22.54
CA GLN A 209 9.51 -6.95 -23.10
C GLN A 209 8.63 -5.75 -22.71
N VAL A 210 7.60 -5.53 -23.51
CA VAL A 210 6.53 -4.57 -23.25
C VAL A 210 5.24 -5.35 -23.06
N VAL A 211 4.55 -5.14 -21.93
CA VAL A 211 3.30 -5.78 -21.56
C VAL A 211 2.20 -4.72 -21.61
N THR A 212 1.19 -4.94 -22.43
CA THR A 212 0.04 -4.05 -22.56
C THR A 212 -1.24 -4.82 -22.30
N ASP A 213 -2.34 -4.11 -22.11
CA ASP A 213 -3.66 -4.72 -22.17
C ASP A 213 -3.97 -5.26 -23.60
N ASN A 214 -5.08 -5.98 -23.72
CA ASN A 214 -5.55 -6.56 -24.98
C ASN A 214 -6.44 -5.60 -25.80
N ALA A 215 -6.51 -4.32 -25.45
CA ALA A 215 -7.34 -3.38 -26.19
C ALA A 215 -6.81 -3.23 -27.63
N SER A 216 -7.73 -3.12 -28.58
CA SER A 216 -7.41 -3.18 -30.01
C SER A 216 -6.36 -2.18 -30.48
N ASN A 217 -6.27 -1.02 -29.83
CA ASN A 217 -5.28 0.01 -30.13
C ASN A 217 -3.87 -0.39 -29.68
N TYR A 218 -3.73 -1.02 -28.52
CA TYR A 218 -2.44 -1.56 -28.05
C TYR A 218 -1.99 -2.75 -28.90
N VAL A 219 -2.90 -3.64 -29.28
CA VAL A 219 -2.59 -4.76 -30.19
C VAL A 219 -2.08 -4.24 -31.54
N LYS A 220 -2.74 -3.22 -32.10
CA LYS A 220 -2.29 -2.57 -33.34
C LYS A 220 -0.96 -1.83 -33.17
N ALA A 221 -0.70 -1.24 -32.00
CA ALA A 221 0.57 -0.59 -31.69
C ALA A 221 1.71 -1.62 -31.58
N GLY A 222 1.50 -2.75 -30.89
CA GLY A 222 2.49 -3.81 -30.73
C GLY A 222 2.77 -4.60 -32.01
N GLY A 223 1.82 -4.65 -32.95
CA GLY A 223 2.03 -5.21 -34.29
C GLY A 223 2.84 -4.32 -35.23
N ARG A 224 3.09 -3.06 -34.85
CA ARG A 224 4.06 -2.18 -35.51
C ARG A 224 5.40 -2.44 -34.84
N ASN A 225 6.48 -2.44 -35.61
CA ASN A 225 7.84 -2.87 -35.21
C ASN A 225 8.40 -2.16 -33.95
N LEU A 226 7.84 -2.44 -32.78
CA LEU A 226 8.40 -2.15 -31.46
C LEU A 226 9.54 -3.14 -31.14
N HIS A 227 9.78 -4.09 -32.06
CA HIS A 227 11.00 -4.88 -32.13
C HIS A 227 12.17 -3.99 -32.52
N ARG A 228 12.82 -3.37 -31.53
CA ARG A 228 14.20 -2.92 -31.67
C ARG A 228 15.09 -4.10 -31.27
N PRO A 229 15.85 -4.74 -32.18
CA PRO A 229 16.75 -5.82 -31.83
C PRO A 229 17.89 -5.25 -30.97
N ALA A 230 17.68 -5.17 -29.66
CA ALA A 230 18.77 -4.94 -28.72
C ALA A 230 19.57 -6.26 -28.61
N ILE A 231 20.89 -6.17 -28.71
CA ILE A 231 21.78 -7.28 -28.35
C ILE A 231 21.66 -7.47 -26.84
N THR A 232 20.66 -8.23 -26.40
CA THR A 232 20.50 -8.57 -24.98
C THR A 232 21.71 -9.41 -24.56
N ARG A 233 22.39 -9.02 -23.47
CA ARG A 233 23.55 -9.77 -22.93
C ARG A 233 23.20 -11.16 -22.42
N PHE A 234 21.93 -11.52 -22.45
CA PHE A 234 21.40 -12.80 -22.05
C PHE A 234 20.62 -13.40 -23.20
N ALA A 235 20.72 -14.71 -23.36
CA ALA A 235 19.98 -15.46 -24.37
C ALA A 235 18.48 -15.54 -24.06
N THR A 236 17.87 -14.52 -23.45
CA THR A 236 16.49 -14.54 -22.95
C THR A 236 15.52 -14.74 -24.10
N SER A 237 15.69 -14.05 -25.23
CA SER A 237 14.85 -14.28 -26.42
C SER A 237 14.97 -15.72 -26.93
N PHE A 238 16.17 -16.30 -26.90
CA PHE A 238 16.42 -17.69 -27.32
C PHE A 238 15.82 -18.70 -26.34
N ILE A 239 15.99 -18.51 -25.03
CA ILE A 239 15.43 -19.37 -23.98
C ILE A 239 13.90 -19.29 -24.00
N THR A 240 13.34 -18.09 -24.12
CA THR A 240 11.90 -17.86 -24.22
C THR A 240 11.31 -18.50 -25.47
N LEU A 241 11.93 -18.33 -26.64
CA LEU A 241 11.50 -19.01 -27.88
C LEU A 241 11.63 -20.53 -27.79
N ALA A 242 12.71 -21.04 -27.21
CA ALA A 242 12.89 -22.47 -26.96
C ALA A 242 11.80 -23.00 -26.02
N GLN A 243 11.39 -22.21 -25.04
CA GLN A 243 10.37 -22.60 -24.08
C GLN A 243 8.95 -22.54 -24.66
N PHE A 244 8.67 -21.54 -25.48
CA PHE A 244 7.45 -21.50 -26.30
C PHE A 244 7.38 -22.68 -27.26
N HIS A 245 8.50 -23.06 -27.89
CA HIS A 245 8.55 -24.24 -28.75
C HIS A 245 8.30 -25.53 -27.95
N ARG A 246 8.94 -25.69 -26.78
CA ARG A 246 8.76 -26.87 -25.92
C ARG A 246 7.34 -27.01 -25.39
N LEU A 247 6.69 -25.88 -25.07
CA LEU A 247 5.34 -25.85 -24.50
C LEU A 247 4.24 -25.65 -25.54
N LYS A 248 4.59 -25.61 -26.84
CA LYS A 248 3.71 -25.25 -27.96
C LYS A 248 2.36 -25.96 -27.91
N ASP A 249 2.34 -27.27 -27.69
CA ASP A 249 1.09 -28.05 -27.72
C ASP A 249 0.23 -27.81 -26.48
N ASN A 250 0.83 -27.59 -25.31
CA ASN A 250 0.10 -27.23 -24.09
C ASN A 250 -0.48 -25.82 -24.18
N LEU A 251 0.29 -24.87 -24.73
CA LEU A 251 -0.16 -23.51 -24.98
C LEU A 251 -1.28 -23.46 -26.01
N ARG A 252 -1.19 -24.26 -27.09
CA ARG A 252 -2.27 -24.42 -28.07
C ARG A 252 -3.52 -25.03 -27.46
N LYS A 253 -3.38 -26.05 -26.62
CA LYS A 253 -4.51 -26.64 -25.89
C LYS A 253 -5.17 -25.62 -24.98
N MET A 254 -4.42 -24.76 -24.29
CA MET A 254 -4.99 -23.72 -23.43
C MET A 254 -5.87 -22.71 -24.19
N VAL A 255 -5.55 -22.41 -25.45
CA VAL A 255 -6.32 -21.47 -26.29
C VAL A 255 -7.46 -22.17 -27.05
N HIS A 256 -7.30 -23.44 -27.41
CA HIS A 256 -8.27 -24.22 -28.20
C HIS A 256 -9.05 -25.26 -27.39
N TYR A 257 -8.98 -25.26 -26.06
CA TYR A 257 -9.67 -26.26 -25.25
C TYR A 257 -11.19 -26.06 -25.34
N ASP A 258 -11.94 -27.13 -25.56
CA ASP A 258 -13.40 -27.07 -25.69
C ASP A 258 -14.06 -26.51 -24.41
N GLU A 259 -13.50 -26.79 -23.22
CA GLU A 259 -13.99 -26.21 -21.96
C GLU A 259 -13.65 -24.72 -21.83
N TRP A 260 -12.52 -24.26 -22.38
CA TRP A 260 -12.18 -22.83 -22.42
C TRP A 260 -13.16 -22.09 -23.33
N ASN A 261 -13.38 -22.61 -24.54
CA ASN A 261 -14.33 -22.06 -25.53
C ASN A 261 -15.79 -22.14 -25.06
N ALA A 262 -16.15 -23.14 -24.25
CA ALA A 262 -17.48 -23.29 -23.66
C ALA A 262 -17.66 -22.47 -22.36
N SER A 263 -16.57 -21.97 -21.77
CA SER A 263 -16.66 -21.13 -20.57
C SER A 263 -17.28 -19.76 -20.89
N LYS A 264 -17.71 -19.03 -19.86
CA LYS A 264 -18.33 -17.70 -20.02
C LYS A 264 -17.34 -16.60 -20.41
N TRP A 265 -16.05 -16.86 -20.32
CA TRP A 265 -14.96 -15.89 -20.45
C TRP A 265 -14.47 -15.56 -21.86
N PRO A 266 -14.63 -16.40 -22.91
CA PRO A 266 -14.19 -16.06 -24.28
C PRO A 266 -15.19 -15.19 -25.05
N LYS A 267 -16.41 -15.02 -24.56
CA LYS A 267 -17.51 -14.38 -25.32
C LYS A 267 -17.54 -12.86 -25.25
N GLU A 268 -16.58 -12.24 -24.59
CA GLU A 268 -16.43 -10.78 -24.57
C GLU A 268 -15.07 -10.39 -25.16
N ALA A 269 -15.02 -10.34 -26.50
CA ALA A 269 -13.96 -9.67 -27.26
C ALA A 269 -14.55 -9.07 -28.53
#